data_AF-A0A7K5RSS4-F1
#
_entry.id   AF-A0A7K5RSS4-F1
#
_cell.length_a   1.000
_cell.length_b   1.000
_cell.length_c   1.000
_cell.angle_alpha   90.00
_cell.angle_beta   90.00
_cell.angle_gamma   90.00
#
_symmetry.space_group_name_H-M   'P 1'
#
loop_
_entity.id
_entity.type
_entity.pdbx_description
1 polymer ?
#
loop_
_entity_poly.entity_id
_entity_poly.type
_entity_poly.pdbx_seq_one_letter_code
_entity_poly.pdbx_strand_id
1 'polypeptide(L)'
;REWEEAQKLWVQEVSTAPSTRRDVVLLQEQLDRQLQQRQARETGLCPVRRELYSQCFDELIRQTTVSCAERGLLLLRVRDELQLTLSAYQALYESSVAFGVRKALQAEQGRAHLEKRIAELEEENRELEKQVSEEKAKCEAIERQENERREIEEKKHSEEVLFLKRTNQQLK
;
A
#
# COMPACT_ATOMS: atom_id res chain seq x y z
N ARG A 1 -8.45 -39.82 20.77
CA ARG A 1 -9.43 -38.77 21.13
C ARG A 1 -10.08 -39.18 22.44
N GLU A 2 -10.22 -38.28 23.41
CA GLU A 2 -10.85 -38.59 24.71
C GLU A 2 -12.13 -37.77 24.84
N TRP A 3 -13.21 -38.38 25.31
CA TRP A 3 -14.45 -37.67 25.64
C TRP A 3 -15.20 -38.36 26.77
N GLU A 4 -15.99 -37.60 27.52
CA GLU A 4 -16.86 -38.13 28.56
C GLU A 4 -18.30 -38.24 28.04
N GLU A 5 -18.92 -39.39 28.25
CA GLU A 5 -20.33 -39.61 27.95
C GLU A 5 -20.95 -40.48 29.05
N ALA A 6 -22.07 -40.03 29.63
CA ALA A 6 -22.78 -40.72 30.71
C ALA A 6 -21.88 -41.13 31.90
N GLN A 7 -21.06 -40.21 32.40
CA GLN A 7 -20.10 -40.42 33.51
C GLN A 7 -19.04 -41.51 33.23
N LYS A 8 -18.81 -41.85 31.97
CA LYS A 8 -17.74 -42.75 31.54
C LYS A 8 -16.77 -42.03 30.62
N LEU A 9 -15.48 -42.22 30.86
CA LEU A 9 -14.41 -41.72 30.00
C LEU A 9 -14.19 -42.71 28.85
N TRP A 10 -14.30 -42.21 27.62
CA TRP A 10 -14.02 -42.95 26.40
C TRP A 10 -12.71 -42.47 25.80
N VAL A 11 -11.84 -43.41 25.45
CA VAL A 11 -10.57 -43.14 24.77
C VAL A 11 -10.57 -43.89 23.45
N GLN A 12 -10.49 -43.14 22.34
CA GLN A 12 -10.25 -43.70 21.02
C GLN A 12 -8.74 -43.80 20.80
N GLU A 13 -8.25 -45.04 20.78
CA GLU A 13 -6.88 -45.40 20.42
C GLU A 13 -6.71 -45.53 18.90
N VAL A 14 -5.45 -45.48 18.48
CA VAL A 14 -5.06 -45.66 17.09
C VAL A 14 -5.04 -47.16 16.78
N SER A 15 -5.65 -47.56 15.66
CA SER A 15 -5.64 -48.96 15.25
C SER A 15 -4.21 -49.49 15.07
N THR A 16 -3.92 -50.64 15.65
CA THR A 16 -2.66 -51.38 15.49
C THR A 16 -2.76 -52.49 14.44
N ALA A 17 -3.92 -52.66 13.81
CA ALA A 17 -4.13 -53.68 12.80
C ALA A 17 -3.27 -53.38 11.54
N PRO A 18 -2.53 -54.38 11.02
CA PRO A 18 -1.83 -54.26 9.74
C PRO A 18 -2.82 -53.96 8.61
N SER A 19 -2.44 -53.09 7.68
CA SER A 19 -3.26 -52.79 6.50
C SER A 19 -3.07 -53.83 5.40
N THR A 20 -4.15 -54.10 4.67
CA THR A 20 -4.16 -54.91 3.46
C THR A 20 -4.20 -54.02 2.22
N ARG A 21 -3.91 -54.60 1.04
CA ARG A 21 -4.08 -53.91 -0.24
C ARG A 21 -5.50 -53.36 -0.42
N ARG A 22 -6.51 -54.09 0.08
CA ARG A 22 -7.92 -53.66 0.00
C ARG A 22 -8.18 -52.41 0.83
N ASP A 23 -7.57 -52.31 2.01
CA ASP A 23 -7.75 -51.15 2.89
C ASP A 23 -7.18 -49.87 2.25
N VAL A 24 -6.07 -49.99 1.53
CA VAL A 24 -5.47 -48.86 0.79
C VAL A 24 -6.39 -48.39 -0.35
N VAL A 25 -7.00 -49.31 -1.08
CA VAL A 25 -7.97 -48.96 -2.14
C VAL A 25 -9.20 -48.27 -1.54
N LEU A 26 -9.72 -48.78 -0.42
CA LEU A 26 -10.84 -48.16 0.27
C LEU A 26 -10.50 -46.75 0.77
N LEU A 27 -9.29 -46.54 1.29
CA LEU A 27 -8.82 -45.22 1.71
C LEU A 27 -8.78 -44.23 0.54
N GLN A 28 -8.31 -44.66 -0.63
CA GLN A 28 -8.32 -43.85 -1.84
C GLN A 28 -9.75 -43.49 -2.25
N GLU A 29 -10.65 -44.47 -2.35
CA GLU A 29 -12.05 -44.22 -2.72
C GLU A 29 -12.75 -43.28 -1.74
N GLN A 30 -12.45 -43.39 -0.44
CA GLN A 30 -12.97 -42.49 0.58
C GLN A 30 -12.45 -41.06 0.39
N LEU A 31 -11.15 -40.89 0.15
CA LEU A 31 -10.55 -39.59 -0.12
C LEU A 31 -11.20 -38.94 -1.36
N ASP A 32 -11.32 -39.68 -2.46
CA ASP A 32 -11.91 -39.20 -3.70
C ASP A 32 -13.37 -38.78 -3.50
N ARG A 33 -14.16 -39.59 -2.80
CA ARG A 33 -15.55 -39.24 -2.44
C ARG A 33 -15.61 -37.96 -1.59
N GLN A 34 -14.74 -37.81 -0.59
CA GLN A 34 -14.73 -36.62 0.26
C GLN A 34 -14.29 -35.36 -0.49
N LEU A 35 -13.31 -35.47 -1.38
CA LEU A 35 -12.88 -34.37 -2.24
C LEU A 35 -14.04 -33.89 -3.13
N GLN A 36 -14.79 -34.82 -3.73
CA GLN A 36 -15.96 -34.49 -4.55
C GLN A 36 -17.11 -33.90 -3.72
N GLN A 37 -17.48 -34.56 -2.62
CA GLN A 37 -18.59 -34.12 -1.75
C GLN A 37 -18.36 -32.74 -1.17
N ARG A 38 -17.11 -32.42 -0.80
CA ARG A 38 -16.73 -31.10 -0.28
C ARG A 38 -16.27 -30.12 -1.36
N GLN A 39 -16.43 -30.47 -2.64
CA GLN A 39 -16.11 -29.63 -3.80
C GLN A 39 -14.70 -29.02 -3.72
N ALA A 40 -13.72 -29.85 -3.35
CA ALA A 40 -12.34 -29.42 -3.28
C ALA A 40 -11.83 -29.01 -4.67
N ARG A 41 -11.11 -27.88 -4.75
CA ARG A 41 -10.57 -27.38 -6.02
C ARG A 41 -9.41 -28.26 -6.49
N GLU A 42 -9.39 -28.57 -7.78
CA GLU A 42 -8.32 -29.35 -8.42
C GLU A 42 -7.03 -28.54 -8.64
N THR A 43 -7.14 -27.22 -8.72
CA THR A 43 -5.99 -26.33 -8.95
C THR A 43 -5.97 -25.19 -7.92
N GLY A 44 -4.77 -24.63 -7.71
CA GLY A 44 -4.56 -23.56 -6.73
C GLY A 44 -4.66 -24.00 -5.27
N LEU A 45 -4.66 -23.00 -4.38
CA LEU A 45 -4.78 -23.21 -2.93
C LEU A 45 -6.21 -23.59 -2.55
N CYS A 46 -6.37 -24.72 -1.87
CA CYS A 46 -7.66 -25.23 -1.41
C CYS A 46 -7.54 -25.77 0.02
N PRO A 47 -8.14 -25.12 1.03
CA PRO A 47 -8.08 -25.56 2.42
C PRO A 47 -8.68 -26.95 2.63
N VAL A 48 -9.83 -27.23 2.01
CA VAL A 48 -10.50 -28.54 2.08
C VAL A 48 -9.59 -29.65 1.56
N ARG A 49 -8.98 -29.44 0.39
CA ARG A 49 -8.01 -30.40 -0.16
C ARG A 49 -6.83 -30.58 0.77
N ARG A 50 -6.25 -29.49 1.27
CA ARG A 50 -5.11 -29.54 2.19
C ARG A 50 -5.42 -30.36 3.45
N GLU A 51 -6.60 -30.14 4.04
CA GLU A 51 -7.08 -30.87 5.21
C GLU A 51 -7.22 -32.37 4.90
N LEU A 52 -7.94 -32.73 3.83
CA LEU A 52 -8.19 -34.12 3.46
C LEU A 52 -6.90 -34.89 3.12
N TYR A 53 -5.96 -34.26 2.42
CA TYR A 53 -4.65 -34.86 2.14
C TYR A 53 -3.80 -35.00 3.41
N SER A 54 -3.90 -34.05 4.36
CA SER A 54 -3.21 -34.17 5.65
C SER A 54 -3.73 -35.38 6.43
N GLN A 55 -5.05 -35.54 6.52
CA GLN A 55 -5.68 -36.68 7.20
C GLN A 55 -5.32 -38.01 6.52
N CYS A 56 -5.35 -38.06 5.19
CA CYS A 56 -4.92 -39.24 4.44
C CYS A 56 -3.44 -39.57 4.68
N PHE A 57 -2.56 -38.57 4.71
CA PHE A 57 -1.14 -38.79 4.96
C PHE A 57 -0.87 -39.28 6.40
N ASP A 58 -1.62 -38.78 7.38
CA ASP A 58 -1.56 -39.28 8.76
C ASP A 58 -1.96 -40.76 8.85
N GLU A 59 -2.99 -41.19 8.11
CA GLU A 59 -3.38 -42.59 8.03
C GLU A 59 -2.32 -43.44 7.30
N LEU A 60 -1.67 -42.92 6.25
CA LEU A 60 -0.55 -43.60 5.60
C LEU A 60 0.66 -43.75 6.54
N ILE A 61 0.95 -42.72 7.35
CA ILE A 61 1.98 -42.78 8.39
C ILE A 61 1.61 -43.86 9.39
N ARG A 62 0.36 -43.92 9.87
CA ARG A 62 -0.11 -44.97 10.79
C ARG A 62 0.10 -46.36 10.20
N GLN A 63 -0.39 -46.61 8.99
CA GLN A 63 -0.26 -47.90 8.31
C GLN A 63 1.21 -48.32 8.14
N THR A 64 2.06 -47.37 7.71
CA THR A 64 3.50 -47.61 7.56
C THR A 64 4.17 -47.89 8.90
N THR A 65 3.79 -47.17 9.95
CA THR A 65 4.32 -47.36 11.31
C THR A 65 3.99 -48.75 11.85
N VAL A 66 2.75 -49.23 11.64
CA VAL A 66 2.34 -50.59 12.01
C VAL A 66 3.18 -51.64 11.28
N SER A 67 3.53 -51.41 10.01
CA SER A 67 4.40 -52.32 9.25
C SER A 67 5.87 -52.22 9.65
N CYS A 68 6.38 -51.02 9.92
CA CYS A 68 7.78 -50.72 10.26
C CYS A 68 7.84 -49.32 10.90
N ALA A 69 8.13 -49.30 12.20
CA ALA A 69 8.08 -48.09 13.01
C ALA A 69 9.08 -47.03 12.54
N GLU A 70 10.27 -47.44 12.09
CA GLU A 70 11.35 -46.58 11.63
C GLU A 70 10.96 -45.81 10.36
N ARG A 71 10.27 -46.49 9.44
CA ARG A 71 9.72 -45.86 8.22
C ARG A 71 8.59 -44.89 8.56
N GLY A 72 7.73 -45.27 9.50
CA GLY A 72 6.69 -44.38 10.02
C GLY A 72 7.27 -43.10 10.61
N LEU A 73 8.31 -43.24 11.46
CA LEU A 73 9.02 -42.12 12.06
C LEU A 73 9.70 -41.22 11.02
N LEU A 74 10.26 -41.80 9.94
CA LEU A 74 10.83 -41.01 8.86
C LEU A 74 9.76 -40.17 8.13
N LEU A 75 8.62 -40.78 7.79
CA LEU A 75 7.51 -40.06 7.15
C LEU A 75 6.94 -38.95 8.03
N LEU A 76 6.87 -39.18 9.35
CA LEU A 76 6.47 -38.19 10.34
C LEU A 76 7.39 -36.95 10.28
N ARG A 77 8.72 -37.16 10.28
CA ARG A 77 9.70 -36.08 10.19
C ARG A 77 9.58 -35.29 8.88
N VAL A 78 9.42 -35.98 7.76
CA VAL A 78 9.23 -35.34 6.45
C VAL A 78 7.95 -34.50 6.45
N ARG A 79 6.85 -35.00 7.03
CA ARG A 79 5.60 -34.24 7.17
C ARG A 79 5.83 -32.94 7.95
N ASP A 80 6.50 -33.04 9.08
CA ASP A 80 6.69 -31.91 9.99
C ASP A 80 7.63 -30.86 9.36
N GLU A 81 8.68 -31.28 8.64
CA GLU A 81 9.56 -30.40 7.88
C GLU A 81 8.81 -29.66 6.76
N LEU A 82 7.95 -30.36 6.01
CA LEU A 82 7.10 -29.75 4.98
C LEU A 82 6.10 -28.75 5.59
N GLN A 83 5.53 -29.06 6.75
CA GLN A 83 4.65 -28.12 7.47
C GLN A 83 5.40 -26.87 7.91
N LEU A 84 6.60 -27.01 8.47
CA LEU A 84 7.43 -25.88 8.85
C LEU A 84 7.77 -24.98 7.63
N THR A 85 8.17 -25.61 6.53
CA THR A 85 8.50 -24.92 5.28
C THR A 85 7.30 -24.16 4.73
N LEU A 86 6.11 -24.76 4.74
CA LEU A 86 4.87 -24.10 4.30
C LEU A 86 4.50 -22.91 5.20
N SER A 87 4.62 -23.05 6.52
CA SER A 87 4.39 -21.95 7.46
C SER A 87 5.36 -20.78 7.24
N ALA A 88 6.63 -21.08 6.94
CA ALA A 88 7.61 -20.05 6.59
C ALA A 88 7.24 -19.30 5.30
N TYR A 89 6.81 -20.02 4.26
CA TYR A 89 6.33 -19.39 3.02
C TYR A 89 5.07 -18.55 3.25
N GLN A 90 4.12 -19.00 4.08
CA GLN A 90 2.94 -18.23 4.45
C GLN A 90 3.32 -16.92 5.15
N ALA A 91 4.19 -16.99 6.15
CA ALA A 91 4.66 -15.80 6.87
C ALA A 91 5.38 -14.81 5.95
N LEU A 92 6.21 -15.31 5.01
CA LEU A 92 6.88 -14.47 4.03
C LEU A 92 5.88 -13.79 3.08
N TYR A 93 4.89 -14.54 2.60
CA TYR A 93 3.83 -14.00 1.74
C TYR A 93 3.02 -12.91 2.45
N GLU A 94 2.57 -13.17 3.67
CA GLU A 94 1.82 -12.20 4.49
C GLU A 94 2.63 -10.91 4.72
N SER A 95 3.91 -11.05 5.05
CA SER A 95 4.84 -9.92 5.18
C SER A 95 4.99 -9.14 3.87
N SER A 96 5.09 -9.83 2.74
CA SER A 96 5.20 -9.21 1.41
C SER A 96 3.96 -8.38 1.05
N VAL A 97 2.77 -8.92 1.34
CA VAL A 97 1.49 -8.23 1.10
C VAL A 97 1.37 -7.00 1.99
N ALA A 98 1.68 -7.14 3.28
CA ALA A 98 1.67 -6.03 4.22
C ALA A 98 2.69 -4.93 3.85
N PHE A 99 3.85 -5.29 3.31
CA PHE A 99 4.80 -4.33 2.77
C PHE A 99 4.22 -3.56 1.56
N GLY A 100 3.62 -4.27 0.61
CA GLY A 100 2.97 -3.66 -0.56
C GLY A 100 1.88 -2.66 -0.18
N VAL A 101 0.99 -3.04 0.73
CA VAL A 101 -0.07 -2.16 1.25
C VAL A 101 0.50 -0.91 1.92
N ARG A 102 1.52 -1.06 2.78
CA ARG A 102 2.18 0.08 3.44
C ARG A 102 2.80 1.04 2.42
N LYS A 103 3.44 0.52 1.37
CA LYS A 103 4.04 1.36 0.33
C LYS A 103 3.00 2.09 -0.50
N ALA A 104 1.89 1.44 -0.85
CA ALA A 104 0.78 2.10 -1.53
C ALA A 104 0.20 3.24 -0.67
N LEU A 105 -0.03 3.00 0.62
CA LEU A 105 -0.52 4.04 1.54
C LEU A 105 0.46 5.21 1.68
N GLN A 106 1.77 4.92 1.81
CA GLN A 106 2.81 5.94 1.89
C GLN A 106 2.83 6.83 0.63
N ALA A 107 2.65 6.23 -0.55
CA ALA A 107 2.60 6.97 -1.80
C ALA A 107 1.37 7.90 -1.87
N GLU A 108 0.19 7.42 -1.48
CA GLU A 108 -1.04 8.22 -1.44
C GLU A 108 -0.92 9.40 -0.46
N GLN A 109 -0.38 9.17 0.74
CA GLN A 109 -0.13 10.25 1.71
C GLN A 109 0.88 11.28 1.18
N GLY A 110 1.96 10.81 0.54
CA GLY A 110 2.94 11.69 -0.08
C GLY A 110 2.33 12.55 -1.19
N ARG A 111 1.48 11.96 -2.03
CA ARG A 111 0.76 12.68 -3.09
C ARG A 111 -0.15 13.77 -2.50
N ALA A 112 -0.97 13.42 -1.52
CA ALA A 112 -1.90 14.36 -0.88
C ALA A 112 -1.16 15.57 -0.24
N HIS A 113 -0.01 15.32 0.38
CA HIS A 113 0.83 16.41 0.94
C HIS A 113 1.36 17.33 -0.16
N LEU A 114 1.85 16.77 -1.28
CA LEU A 114 2.34 17.56 -2.40
C LEU A 114 1.23 18.35 -3.09
N GLU A 115 0.05 17.75 -3.30
CA GLU A 115 -1.13 18.43 -3.85
C GLU A 115 -1.54 19.63 -3.00
N LYS A 116 -1.55 19.47 -1.67
CA LYS A 116 -1.81 20.58 -0.74
C LYS A 116 -0.77 21.69 -0.89
N ARG A 117 0.53 21.33 -0.97
CA ARG A 117 1.61 22.31 -1.10
C ARG A 117 1.55 23.05 -2.43
N ILE A 118 1.17 22.38 -3.51
CA ILE A 118 0.93 23.00 -4.82
C ILE A 118 -0.19 24.04 -4.71
N ALA A 119 -1.33 23.68 -4.10
CA ALA A 119 -2.45 24.61 -3.94
C ALA A 119 -2.09 25.85 -3.11
N GLU A 120 -1.31 25.68 -2.03
CA GLU A 120 -0.78 26.79 -1.22
C GLU A 120 0.13 27.71 -2.06
N LEU A 121 1.08 27.14 -2.79
CA LEU A 121 2.03 27.91 -3.61
C LEU A 121 1.37 28.60 -4.81
N GLU A 122 0.33 28.00 -5.39
CA GLU A 122 -0.47 28.62 -6.44
C GLU A 122 -1.23 29.84 -5.93
N GLU A 123 -1.78 29.77 -4.71
CA GLU A 123 -2.44 30.92 -4.09
C GLU A 123 -1.43 32.04 -3.75
N GLU A 124 -0.29 31.69 -3.14
CA GLU A 124 0.78 32.64 -2.86
C GLU A 124 1.29 33.34 -4.14
N ASN A 125 1.47 32.60 -5.23
CA ASN A 125 1.85 33.20 -6.52
C ASN A 125 0.79 34.17 -7.04
N ARG A 126 -0.50 33.80 -6.99
CA ARG A 126 -1.60 34.69 -7.41
C ARG A 126 -1.62 35.98 -6.60
N GLU A 127 -1.43 35.88 -5.28
CA GLU A 127 -1.38 37.06 -4.40
C GLU A 127 -0.18 37.95 -4.71
N LEU A 128 1.01 37.36 -4.91
CA LEU A 128 2.23 38.11 -5.26
C LEU A 128 2.11 38.76 -6.64
N GLU A 129 1.56 38.08 -7.64
CA GLU A 129 1.31 38.65 -8.97
C GLU A 129 0.37 39.86 -8.88
N LYS A 130 -0.68 39.77 -8.06
CA LYS A 130 -1.59 40.90 -7.80
C LYS A 130 -0.85 42.06 -7.15
N GLN A 131 -0.08 41.83 -6.09
CA GLN A 131 0.73 42.87 -5.44
C GLN A 131 1.70 43.54 -6.41
N VAL A 132 2.39 42.76 -7.24
CA VAL A 132 3.29 43.29 -8.27
C VAL A 132 2.53 44.16 -9.27
N SER A 133 1.33 43.76 -9.70
CA SER A 133 0.50 44.57 -10.61
C SER A 133 0.03 45.89 -9.99
N GLU A 134 -0.35 45.87 -8.71
CA GLU A 134 -0.78 47.05 -7.97
C GLU A 134 0.37 48.05 -7.77
N GLU A 135 1.53 47.57 -7.35
CA GLU A 135 2.71 48.42 -7.15
C GLU A 135 3.24 49.00 -8.48
N LYS A 136 3.21 48.22 -9.57
CA LYS A 136 3.53 48.73 -10.92
C LYS A 136 2.59 49.87 -11.33
N ALA A 137 1.28 49.69 -11.13
CA ALA A 137 0.30 50.73 -11.43
C ALA A 137 0.51 52.01 -10.60
N LYS A 138 0.88 51.88 -9.31
CA LYS A 138 1.24 53.02 -8.45
C LYS A 138 2.48 53.74 -8.95
N CYS A 139 3.54 53.02 -9.28
CA CYS A 139 4.77 53.59 -9.82
C CYS A 139 4.51 54.36 -11.12
N GLU A 140 3.76 53.78 -12.05
CA GLU A 140 3.40 54.46 -13.31
C GLU A 140 2.57 55.73 -13.08
N ALA A 141 1.65 55.72 -12.11
CA ALA A 141 0.85 56.90 -11.78
C ALA A 141 1.71 58.03 -11.19
N ILE A 142 2.66 57.69 -10.31
CA ILE A 142 3.60 58.65 -9.73
C ILE A 142 4.52 59.22 -10.82
N GLU A 143 5.06 58.37 -11.69
CA GLU A 143 5.95 58.80 -12.78
C GLU A 143 5.24 59.77 -13.73
N ARG A 144 3.97 59.51 -14.09
CA ARG A 144 3.16 60.44 -14.89
C ARG A 144 2.94 61.77 -14.17
N GLN A 145 2.56 61.75 -12.90
CA GLN A 145 2.35 62.99 -12.13
C GLN A 145 3.62 63.83 -12.01
N GLU A 146 4.76 63.21 -11.75
CA GLU A 146 6.03 63.92 -11.61
C GLU A 146 6.53 64.46 -12.96
N ASN A 147 6.34 63.71 -14.06
CA ASN A 147 6.64 64.23 -15.41
C ASN A 147 5.75 65.43 -15.77
N GLU A 148 4.44 65.37 -15.50
CA GLU A 148 3.52 66.49 -15.72
C GLU A 148 3.92 67.72 -14.88
N ARG A 149 4.27 67.53 -13.61
CA ARG A 149 4.76 68.62 -12.73
C ARG A 149 6.03 69.24 -13.28
N ARG A 150 6.98 68.42 -13.70
CA ARG A 150 8.26 68.87 -14.26
C ARG A 150 8.06 69.67 -15.55
N GLU A 151 7.19 69.22 -16.45
CA GLU A 151 6.83 69.97 -17.66
C GLU A 151 6.18 71.32 -17.35
N ILE A 152 5.32 71.39 -16.33
CA ILE A 152 4.68 72.64 -15.90
C ILE A 152 5.73 73.60 -15.32
N GLU A 153 6.63 73.12 -14.48
CA GLU A 153 7.71 73.94 -13.91
C GLU A 153 8.69 74.43 -14.98
N GLU A 154 9.09 73.57 -15.92
CA GLU A 154 9.95 73.96 -17.04
C GLU A 154 9.30 75.03 -17.93
N LYS A 155 7.99 74.91 -18.21
CA LYS A 155 7.24 75.94 -18.94
C LYS A 155 7.24 77.27 -18.19
N LYS A 156 6.87 77.28 -16.90
CA LYS A 156 6.90 78.50 -16.07
C LYS A 156 8.28 79.14 -16.02
N HIS A 157 9.33 78.34 -15.80
CA HIS A 157 10.70 78.84 -15.75
C HIS A 157 11.13 79.43 -17.10
N SER A 158 10.78 78.76 -18.22
CA SER A 158 11.09 79.28 -19.56
C SER A 158 10.39 80.61 -19.85
N GLU A 159 9.14 80.77 -19.41
CA GLU A 159 8.37 82.01 -19.53
C GLU A 159 8.98 83.14 -18.69
N GLU A 160 9.38 82.85 -17.44
CA GLU A 160 10.07 83.81 -16.56
C GLU A 160 11.41 84.27 -17.16
N VAL A 161 12.22 83.34 -17.67
CA VAL A 161 13.50 83.67 -18.33
C VAL A 161 13.27 84.53 -19.58
N LEU A 162 12.26 84.23 -20.39
CA LEU A 162 11.90 85.04 -21.57
C LEU A 162 11.41 86.44 -21.17
N PHE A 163 10.59 86.55 -20.13
CA PHE A 163 10.14 87.82 -19.59
C PHE A 163 11.32 88.66 -19.12
N LEU A 164 12.18 88.11 -18.25
CA LEU A 164 13.36 88.79 -17.73
C LEU A 164 14.31 89.24 -18.85
N LYS A 165 14.53 88.39 -19.88
CA LYS A 165 15.33 88.77 -21.06
C LYS A 165 14.75 89.98 -21.80
N ARG A 166 13.43 90.02 -22.00
CA ARG A 166 12.74 91.18 -22.62
C ARG A 166 12.90 92.43 -21.76
N THR A 167 12.68 92.34 -20.44
CA THR A 167 12.83 93.47 -19.53
C THR A 167 14.27 94.01 -19.53
N ASN A 168 15.26 93.12 -19.52
CA ASN A 168 16.68 93.51 -19.57
C ASN A 168 17.06 94.23 -20.88
N GLN A 169 16.46 93.82 -22.01
CA GLN A 169 16.65 94.49 -23.30
C GLN A 169 16.01 95.88 -23.36
N GLN A 170 14.92 96.13 -22.63
CA GLN A 170 14.25 97.43 -22.56
C GLN A 170 14.92 98.43 -21.59
N LEU A 171 15.77 97.92 -20.69
CA LEU A 171 16.50 98.73 -19.69
C LEU A 171 17.94 99.08 -20.12
N LYS A 172 18.34 98.68 -21.33
CA LYS A 172 19.56 99.14 -22.02
C LYS A 172 19.22 100.20 -23.05
#